data_AF-A0A753IH07-F1
#
_entry.id   AF-A0A753IH07-F1
#
_cell.length_a   1.000
_cell.length_b   1.000
_cell.length_c   1.000
_cell.angle_alpha   90.00
_cell.angle_beta   90.00
_cell.angle_gamma   90.00
#
_symmetry.space_group_name_H-M   'P 1'
#
loop_
_entity.id
_entity.type
_entity.pdbx_description
1 polymer ?
#
loop_
_entity_poly.entity_id
_entity_poly.type
_entity_poly.pdbx_seq_one_letter_code
_entity_poly.pdbx_strand_id
1 'polypeptide(L)' 'KGIARVVHGDNVVCRAEIFSGLHQTGELMIKSRGNARCTDGSRYPMPEITCKAGVNDVATCTARYGDHAAIPLTFKKIGA' A
#
# COMPACT_ATOMS: atom_id res chain seq x y z
N LYS A 1 0.84 4.57 11.72
CA LYS A 1 -0.56 4.19 11.42
C LYS A 1 -1.13 5.24 10.47
N GLY A 2 -1.86 4.85 9.44
CA GLY A 2 -2.47 5.77 8.47
C GLY A 2 -3.75 5.19 7.86
N ILE A 3 -4.34 5.90 6.91
CA ILE A 3 -5.52 5.47 6.16
C ILE A 3 -5.18 5.42 4.68
N ALA A 4 -5.41 4.27 4.05
CA ALA A 4 -5.40 4.14 2.60
C ALA A 4 -6.79 4.49 2.05
N ARG A 5 -6.81 5.19 0.91
CA ARG A 5 -8.02 5.47 0.13
C ARG A 5 -7.82 4.98 -1.29
N VAL A 6 -8.69 4.10 -1.73
CA VAL A 6 -8.76 3.61 -3.12
C VAL A 6 -10.04 4.15 -3.74
N VAL A 7 -9.96 4.63 -4.97
CA VAL A 7 -11.13 4.99 -5.77
C VAL A 7 -11.07 4.14 -7.03
N HIS A 8 -12.10 3.35 -7.28
CA HIS A 8 -12.23 2.55 -8.51
C HIS A 8 -13.48 2.97 -9.29
N GLY A 9 -13.85 2.19 -10.31
CA GLY A 9 -15.01 2.46 -11.18
C GLY A 9 -16.25 2.89 -10.42
N ASP A 10 -17.06 3.74 -11.05
CA ASP A 10 -18.29 4.32 -10.50
C ASP A 10 -18.09 5.20 -9.25
N ASN A 11 -16.89 5.79 -9.10
CA ASN A 11 -16.51 6.63 -7.95
C ASN A 11 -16.65 5.93 -6.59
N VAL A 12 -16.60 4.59 -6.58
CA VAL A 12 -16.63 3.82 -5.33
C VAL A 12 -15.35 4.09 -4.54
N VAL A 13 -15.51 4.55 -3.31
CA VAL A 13 -14.39 4.89 -2.42
C VAL A 13 -14.24 3.80 -1.37
N CYS A 14 -13.07 3.17 -1.35
CA CYS A 14 -12.72 2.17 -0.35
C CYS A 14 -11.68 2.71 0.62
N ARG A 15 -11.84 2.43 1.92
CA ARG A 15 -10.90 2.86 2.98
C ARG A 15 -10.46 1.69 3.85
N ALA A 16 -9.19 1.70 4.23
CA ALA A 16 -8.62 0.76 5.19
C ALA A 16 -7.60 1.45 6.10
N GLU A 17 -7.51 1.00 7.35
CA GLU A 17 -6.36 1.32 8.18
C GLU A 17 -5.12 0.59 7.64
N ILE A 18 -4.01 1.31 7.58
CA ILE A 18 -2.70 0.78 7.21
C ILE A 18 -1.67 1.06 8.28
N PHE A 19 -0.69 0.17 8.34
CA PHE A 19 0.41 0.22 9.28
C PHE A 19 1.70 0.12 8.49
N SER A 20 2.63 1.01 8.82
CA SER A 20 3.98 1.02 8.28
C SER A 20 4.96 0.64 9.37
N GLY A 21 5.97 -0.15 9.03
CA GLY A 21 7.05 -0.52 9.94
C GLY A 21 8.33 -0.80 9.16
N LEU A 22 9.47 -0.55 9.80
CA LEU A 22 10.78 -0.92 9.25
C LEU A 22 11.12 -2.34 9.71
N HIS A 23 11.30 -3.23 8.75
CA HIS A 23 11.77 -4.58 9.02
C HIS A 23 13.26 -4.57 9.41
N GLN A 24 13.73 -5.61 10.09
CA GLN A 24 15.13 -5.72 10.54
C GLN A 24 16.13 -5.70 9.37
N THR A 25 15.67 -6.07 8.17
CA THR A 25 16.45 -6.01 6.91
C THR A 25 16.59 -4.60 6.34
N GLY A 26 15.96 -3.58 6.96
CA GLY A 26 15.92 -2.20 6.47
C GLY A 26 14.83 -1.95 5.43
N GLU A 27 13.95 -2.92 5.18
CA GLU A 27 12.83 -2.77 4.26
C GLU A 27 11.63 -2.11 4.96
N LEU A 28 11.07 -1.08 4.33
CA LEU A 28 9.80 -0.50 4.76
C LEU A 28 8.66 -1.43 4.33
N MET A 29 7.86 -1.86 5.30
CA MET A 29 6.65 -2.65 5.05
C MET A 29 5.42 -1.78 5.32
N ILE A 30 4.44 -1.82 4.43
CA ILE A 30 3.12 -1.21 4.59
C ILE A 30 2.07 -2.30 4.39
N LYS A 31 1.25 -2.55 5.40
CA LYS A 31 0.19 -3.57 5.37
C LYS A 31 -1.12 -3.02 5.88
N SER A 32 -2.22 -3.60 5.41
CA SER A 32 -3.53 -3.46 6.06
C SER A 32 -3.85 -4.70 6.90
N ARG A 33 -4.66 -4.53 7.95
CA ARG A 33 -5.17 -5.67 8.76
C ARG A 33 -6.31 -6.42 8.07
N GLY A 34 -6.84 -5.90 6.96
CA GLY A 34 -7.88 -6.55 6.19
C GLY A 34 -8.27 -5.75 4.97
N ASN A 35 -9.33 -6.20 4.30
CA ASN A 35 -9.83 -5.55 3.10
C ASN A 35 -10.43 -4.18 3.42
N ALA A 36 -10.26 -3.24 2.48
CA ALA A 36 -10.89 -1.94 2.56
C ALA A 36 -12.41 -2.08 2.42
N ARG A 37 -13.16 -1.27 3.20
CA ARG A 37 -14.62 -1.17 3.08
C ARG A 37 -14.97 -0.08 2.09
N CYS A 38 -15.87 -0.39 1.17
CA CYS A 38 -16.26 0.49 0.07
C CYS A 38 -17.64 1.12 0.29
N THR A 39 -17.90 2.25 -0.36
CA THR A 39 -19.18 3.00 -0.27
C THR A 39 -20.38 2.25 -0.84
N ASP A 40 -20.15 1.28 -1.71
CA ASP A 40 -21.17 0.39 -2.30
C ASP A 40 -21.44 -0.87 -1.45
N GLY A 41 -20.84 -0.97 -0.27
CA GLY A 41 -20.94 -2.13 0.63
C GLY A 41 -19.99 -3.28 0.31
N SER A 42 -19.26 -3.21 -0.82
CA SER A 42 -18.27 -4.21 -1.19
C SER A 42 -16.98 -4.09 -0.37
N ARG A 43 -16.05 -5.03 -0.61
CA ARG A 43 -14.72 -5.04 0.02
C ARG A 43 -13.65 -5.11 -1.06
N TYR A 44 -12.66 -4.24 -0.95
CA TYR A 44 -11.52 -4.19 -1.86
C TYR A 44 -10.27 -4.77 -1.19
N PRO A 45 -9.61 -5.78 -1.77
CA PRO A 45 -8.38 -6.33 -1.20
C PRO A 45 -7.30 -5.25 -1.18
N MET A 46 -6.53 -5.17 -0.10
CA MET A 46 -5.43 -4.19 0.01
C MET A 46 -4.09 -4.89 -0.21
N PRO A 47 -3.13 -4.28 -0.93
CA PRO A 47 -1.84 -4.90 -1.13
C PRO A 47 -0.99 -4.82 0.13
N GLU A 48 -0.11 -5.80 0.29
CA GLU A 48 1.10 -5.64 1.08
C GLU A 48 2.16 -4.96 0.22
N ILE A 49 2.79 -3.89 0.74
CA ILE A 49 3.83 -3.15 0.05
C ILE A 49 5.14 -3.31 0.82
N THR A 50 6.19 -3.71 0.12
CA THR A 50 7.56 -3.75 0.64
C THR A 50 8.42 -2.81 -0.19
N CYS A 51 9.21 -1.95 0.46
CA CYS A 51 10.05 -0.96 -0.20
C CYS A 51 11.50 -1.05 0.28
N LYS A 52 12.43 -0.96 -0.66
CA LYS A 52 13.86 -0.73 -0.42
C LYS A 52 14.18 0.73 -0.71
N ALA A 53 15.00 1.34 0.14
CA ALA A 53 15.55 2.66 -0.14
C ALA A 53 16.27 2.62 -1.50
N GLY A 54 16.07 3.65 -2.31
CA GLY A 54 16.74 3.82 -3.59
C GLY A 54 17.46 5.17 -3.67
N VAL A 55 17.84 5.56 -4.88
CA VAL A 55 18.56 6.80 -5.15
C VAL A 55 17.59 7.97 -5.37
N ASN A 56 18.06 9.21 -5.13
CA ASN A 56 17.31 10.43 -5.41
C ASN A 56 15.92 10.49 -4.75
N ASP A 57 15.82 10.02 -3.50
CA ASP A 57 14.58 9.97 -2.73
C ASP A 57 13.45 9.15 -3.37
N VAL A 58 13.80 8.20 -4.25
CA VAL A 58 12.87 7.25 -4.86
C VAL A 58 13.15 5.84 -4.34
N ALA A 59 12.23 5.29 -3.55
CA ALA A 59 12.26 3.90 -3.11
C ALA A 59 11.69 2.97 -4.20
N THR A 60 12.31 1.80 -4.36
CA THR A 60 11.79 0.72 -5.20
C THR A 60 10.91 -0.18 -4.34
N CYS A 61 9.67 -0.38 -4.77
CA CYS A 61 8.67 -1.10 -4.00
C CYS A 61 8.02 -2.21 -4.81
N THR A 62 7.49 -3.20 -4.10
CA THR A 62 6.62 -4.24 -4.66
C THR A 62 5.31 -4.26 -3.90
N ALA A 63 4.19 -4.18 -4.61
CA ALA A 63 2.86 -4.43 -4.07
C ALA A 63 2.42 -5.87 -4.40
N ARG A 64 1.77 -6.54 -3.45
CA ARG A 64 1.21 -7.88 -3.65
C ARG A 64 -0.18 -7.97 -3.04
N TYR A 65 -1.14 -8.45 -3.80
CA TYR A 65 -2.51 -8.75 -3.33
C TYR A 65 -2.61 -10.26 -3.11
N GLY A 66 -2.56 -10.73 -1.86
CA GLY A 66 -2.60 -12.17 -1.56
C GLY A 66 -1.57 -12.97 -2.37
N ASP A 67 -2.03 -14.01 -3.08
CA ASP A 67 -1.17 -14.88 -3.91
C ASP A 67 -0.98 -14.38 -5.36
N HIS A 68 -1.45 -13.17 -5.67
CA HIS A 68 -1.26 -12.60 -7.00
C HIS A 68 0.19 -12.18 -7.28
N ALA A 69 0.50 -11.98 -8.55
CA ALA A 69 1.83 -11.52 -8.99
C ALA A 69 2.22 -10.20 -8.33
N ALA A 70 3.50 -10.05 -7.99
CA ALA A 70 4.02 -8.82 -7.43
C ALA A 70 4.03 -7.73 -8.52
N ILE A 71 3.52 -6.55 -8.16
CA ILE A 71 3.44 -5.38 -9.02
C ILE A 71 4.56 -4.42 -8.62
N PRO A 72 5.46 -4.04 -9.54
CA PRO A 72 6.52 -3.08 -9.25
C PRO A 72 5.94 -1.67 -9.11
N LEU A 73 6.42 -0.92 -8.11
CA LEU A 73 6.01 0.45 -7.82
C LEU A 73 7.22 1.28 -7.38
N THR A 74 7.10 2.61 -7.44
CA THR A 74 8.09 3.54 -6.90
C THR A 74 7.46 4.51 -5.92
N PHE A 75 8.11 4.77 -4.79
CA PHE A 75 7.67 5.75 -3.80
C PHE A 75 8.65 6.92 -3.80
N LYS A 76 8.16 8.13 -4.07
CA LYS A 76 8.96 9.35 -4.02
C LYS A 76 8.68 10.11 -2.72
N LYS A 77 9.74 10.53 -2.02
CA LYS A 77 9.62 11.41 -0.85
C LYS A 77 9.05 12.78 -1.29
N ILE A 78 8.03 13.30 -0.60
CA ILE A 78 7.36 14.57 -0.92
C ILE A 78 7.48 15.64 0.18
N GLY A 79 8.40 15.48 1.12
CA GLY A 79 8.66 16.44 2.22
C GLY A 79 9.82 15.98 3.09
N ALA A 80 10.48 16.89 3.82
CA ALA A 80 11.70 16.63 4.60
C ALA A 80 11.42 15.93 5.92
#